data_AF-A0A4P9UL55-F1
#
_entry.id   AF-A0A4P9UL55-F1
#
_cell.length_a   1.000
_cell.length_b   1.000
_cell.length_c   1.000
_cell.angle_alpha   90.00
_cell.angle_beta   90.00
_cell.angle_gamma   90.00
#
_symmetry.space_group_name_H-M   'P 1'
#
loop_
_entity.id
_entity.type
_entity.pdbx_description
1 polymer ?
#
loop_
_entity_poly.entity_id
_entity_poly.type
_entity_poly.pdbx_seq_one_letter_code
_entity_poly.pdbx_strand_id
1 'polypeptide(L)'
;MCRPRSTMPSRRLLSATISTERHRRIPDPSSKKQRRNRMSHKTFLLMFLTLIGSIVYLFVEAPQALPDGKAGEDRAIPVNRLLDIVANENNAVRALYTQEIVGEGEKAGLQFSEDWQEASVEAGPLPALFLREASRSLEKNATPLSLFLGSDFPIASSNAFKGIQIEKFNRIKQTLRPEYFYAADIRRYTAMYPDYAVSAACVDCHNEHPNSPKKDWHLQDMMGATTWLYPDEMATPGELIETLAAAREAFKTAYQAYLDKVTTFGNPPMIGEKWPRDGYYLPSAEVFMQEVDARVAGATLGGLMQVSQPLMHSPEDDGKPL
;
A
#
# COMPACT_ATOMS: atom_id res chain seq x y z
N MET A 1 -61.04 9.17 -0.92
CA MET A 1 -61.79 8.84 -2.15
C MET A 1 -60.78 8.58 -3.27
N CYS A 2 -60.87 7.61 -4.17
CA CYS A 2 -61.62 6.34 -4.22
C CYS A 2 -60.92 5.36 -5.19
N ARG A 3 -60.88 4.06 -4.86
CA ARG A 3 -60.81 2.96 -5.85
C ARG A 3 -62.25 2.60 -6.29
N PRO A 4 -62.47 1.91 -7.43
CA PRO A 4 -62.76 0.46 -7.44
C PRO A 4 -61.98 -0.30 -8.55
N ARG A 5 -61.60 -1.59 -8.45
CA ARG A 5 -62.39 -2.87 -8.49
C ARG A 5 -63.16 -3.06 -9.82
N SER A 6 -62.74 -3.95 -10.74
CA SER A 6 -62.84 -5.45 -10.77
C SER A 6 -64.22 -6.01 -11.11
N THR A 7 -64.32 -6.95 -12.07
CA THR A 7 -65.00 -8.28 -11.96
C THR A 7 -65.02 -9.08 -13.29
N MET A 8 -65.11 -10.42 -13.19
CA MET A 8 -65.56 -11.31 -14.27
C MET A 8 -67.11 -11.32 -14.39
N PRO A 9 -67.67 -11.87 -15.49
CA PRO A 9 -68.30 -13.21 -15.44
C PRO A 9 -67.90 -14.08 -16.65
N SER A 10 -67.81 -15.43 -16.63
CA SER A 10 -68.55 -16.53 -15.97
C SER A 10 -69.76 -17.07 -16.78
N ARG A 11 -69.67 -18.37 -17.12
CA ARG A 11 -70.74 -19.35 -17.48
C ARG A 11 -71.35 -19.25 -18.91
N ARG A 12 -71.19 -20.30 -19.76
CA ARG A 12 -71.90 -21.62 -19.85
C ARG A 12 -73.22 -21.50 -20.68
N LEU A 13 -73.70 -22.43 -21.52
CA LEU A 13 -73.68 -23.92 -21.53
C LEU A 13 -73.82 -24.56 -22.95
N LEU A 14 -73.33 -25.81 -23.07
CA LEU A 14 -73.94 -27.03 -23.70
C LEU A 14 -74.04 -27.30 -25.23
N SER A 15 -73.82 -28.61 -25.51
CA SER A 15 -74.36 -29.46 -26.61
C SER A 15 -73.87 -29.17 -28.05
N ALA A 16 -73.74 -30.14 -28.99
CA ALA A 16 -73.87 -31.61 -29.02
C ALA A 16 -73.41 -32.14 -30.43
N THR A 17 -73.06 -33.39 -30.74
CA THR A 17 -72.67 -34.65 -30.02
C THR A 17 -72.22 -35.71 -31.07
N ILE A 18 -71.25 -36.61 -30.74
CA ILE A 18 -71.14 -38.01 -31.25
C ILE A 18 -70.67 -38.13 -32.76
N SER A 19 -69.84 -39.08 -33.25
CA SER A 19 -69.60 -40.49 -32.91
C SER A 19 -68.25 -41.09 -33.39
N THR A 20 -68.03 -42.38 -33.09
CA THR A 20 -67.01 -43.34 -33.59
C THR A 20 -65.56 -43.01 -33.23
N GLU A 21 -64.97 -43.47 -32.13
CA GLU A 21 -64.93 -44.80 -31.46
C GLU A 21 -63.92 -45.80 -32.08
N ARG A 22 -62.80 -45.99 -31.36
CA ARG A 22 -62.06 -47.26 -31.35
C ARG A 22 -61.38 -47.44 -29.98
N HIS A 23 -61.76 -48.50 -29.27
CA HIS A 23 -61.23 -48.83 -27.93
C HIS A 23 -59.70 -48.99 -27.89
N ARG A 24 -59.05 -48.54 -26.80
CA ARG A 24 -58.26 -49.42 -25.90
C ARG A 24 -57.97 -48.78 -24.54
N ARG A 25 -57.69 -49.65 -23.57
CA ARG A 25 -57.74 -49.37 -22.12
C ARG A 25 -56.48 -48.65 -21.61
N ILE A 26 -56.64 -47.81 -20.60
CA ILE A 26 -55.55 -47.29 -19.76
C ILE A 26 -55.03 -48.44 -18.87
N PRO A 27 -53.71 -48.73 -18.84
CA PRO A 27 -53.11 -49.60 -17.83
C PRO A 27 -52.69 -48.80 -16.59
N ASP A 28 -52.87 -49.42 -15.43
CA ASP A 28 -52.42 -49.04 -14.09
C ASP A 28 -50.92 -48.65 -14.02
N PRO A 29 -50.53 -47.59 -13.30
CA PRO A 29 -49.13 -47.20 -13.10
C PRO A 29 -48.39 -48.08 -12.06
N SER A 30 -48.49 -49.41 -12.17
CA SER A 30 -47.59 -50.33 -11.47
C SER A 30 -46.50 -50.87 -12.41
N SER A 31 -45.24 -50.72 -11.97
CA SER A 31 -44.00 -51.15 -12.65
C SER A 31 -43.54 -50.38 -13.91
N LYS A 32 -42.69 -49.36 -13.71
CA LYS A 32 -41.58 -49.07 -14.65
C LYS A 32 -40.24 -49.38 -13.97
N LYS A 33 -39.66 -50.51 -14.35
CA LYS A 33 -38.43 -51.07 -13.78
C LYS A 33 -37.22 -50.23 -14.20
N GLN A 34 -36.72 -49.38 -13.30
CA GLN A 34 -35.57 -48.51 -13.56
C GLN A 34 -34.31 -49.34 -13.87
N ARG A 35 -33.82 -49.28 -15.11
CA ARG A 35 -32.57 -49.95 -15.54
C ARG A 35 -31.37 -49.26 -14.89
N ARG A 36 -31.06 -49.67 -13.67
CA ARG A 36 -29.86 -49.27 -12.94
C ARG A 36 -28.65 -49.94 -13.61
N ASN A 37 -27.81 -49.17 -14.30
CA ASN A 37 -26.59 -49.67 -14.93
C ASN A 37 -25.59 -50.05 -13.82
N ARG A 38 -25.71 -51.29 -13.34
CA ARG A 38 -24.91 -51.80 -12.22
C ARG A 38 -23.53 -52.17 -12.77
N MET A 39 -22.54 -51.28 -12.59
CA MET A 39 -21.15 -51.61 -12.91
C MET A 39 -20.79 -52.93 -12.23
N SER A 40 -20.17 -53.84 -12.96
CA SER A 40 -19.72 -55.12 -12.40
C SER A 40 -18.71 -54.83 -11.29
N HIS A 41 -18.73 -55.63 -10.22
CA HIS A 41 -17.73 -55.55 -9.16
C HIS A 41 -16.29 -55.64 -9.73
N LYS A 42 -16.10 -56.35 -10.85
CA LYS A 42 -14.82 -56.40 -11.57
C LYS A 42 -14.41 -55.05 -12.17
N THR A 43 -15.36 -54.32 -12.76
CA THR A 43 -15.13 -52.99 -13.36
C THR A 43 -14.81 -51.95 -12.28
N PHE A 44 -15.55 -51.99 -11.16
CA PHE A 44 -15.28 -51.12 -10.01
C PHE A 44 -13.92 -51.42 -9.39
N LEU A 45 -13.58 -52.71 -9.20
CA LEU A 45 -12.27 -53.13 -8.69
C LEU A 45 -11.12 -52.70 -9.61
N LEU A 46 -11.27 -52.84 -10.93
CA LEU A 46 -10.29 -52.36 -11.91
C LEU A 46 -10.08 -50.85 -11.82
N MET A 47 -11.15 -50.05 -11.79
CA MET A 47 -11.05 -48.60 -11.64
C MET A 47 -10.39 -48.18 -10.32
N PHE A 48 -10.68 -48.90 -9.23
CA PHE A 48 -10.09 -48.65 -7.92
C PHE A 48 -8.59 -48.99 -7.90
N LEU A 49 -8.19 -50.12 -8.51
CA LEU A 49 -6.79 -50.50 -8.66
C LEU A 49 -6.01 -49.54 -9.57
N THR A 50 -6.60 -49.07 -10.68
CA THR A 50 -5.95 -48.04 -11.52
C THR A 50 -5.82 -46.71 -10.78
N LEU A 51 -6.81 -46.31 -9.99
CA LEU A 51 -6.75 -45.08 -9.21
C LEU A 51 -5.67 -45.16 -8.12
N ILE A 52 -5.57 -46.29 -7.41
CA ILE A 52 -4.46 -46.55 -6.46
C ILE A 52 -3.12 -46.52 -7.19
N GLY A 53 -3.02 -47.17 -8.35
CA GLY A 53 -1.81 -47.14 -9.18
C GLY A 53 -1.39 -45.72 -9.56
N SER A 54 -2.34 -44.88 -10.00
CA SER A 54 -2.10 -43.46 -10.30
C SER A 54 -1.69 -42.64 -9.07
N ILE A 55 -2.31 -42.87 -7.91
CA ILE A 55 -1.93 -42.17 -6.67
C ILE A 55 -0.52 -42.58 -6.25
N VAL A 56 -0.20 -43.87 -6.25
CA VAL A 56 1.15 -44.38 -5.93
C VAL A 56 2.18 -43.83 -6.92
N TYR A 57 1.87 -43.82 -8.21
CA TYR A 57 2.72 -43.23 -9.24
C TYR A 57 3.00 -41.74 -8.98
N LEU A 58 1.97 -40.94 -8.70
CA LEU A 58 2.12 -39.51 -8.36
C LEU A 58 2.87 -39.26 -7.04
N PHE A 59 2.82 -40.20 -6.09
CA PHE A 59 3.61 -40.14 -4.85
C PHE A 59 5.07 -40.59 -5.03
N VAL A 60 5.35 -41.47 -5.99
CA VAL A 60 6.71 -41.99 -6.28
C VAL A 60 7.47 -41.08 -7.26
N GLU A 61 6.79 -40.52 -8.25
CA GLU A 61 7.32 -39.47 -9.14
C GLU A 61 7.10 -38.05 -8.59
N ALA A 62 6.62 -37.90 -7.35
CA ALA A 62 6.61 -36.61 -6.68
C ALA A 62 8.04 -36.03 -6.75
N PRO A 63 8.24 -34.83 -7.33
CA PRO A 63 9.55 -34.21 -7.31
C PRO A 63 9.99 -34.10 -5.86
N GLN A 64 11.29 -34.28 -5.61
CA GLN A 64 11.86 -34.12 -4.27
C GLN A 64 11.33 -32.81 -3.70
N ALA A 65 10.84 -32.85 -2.46
CA ALA A 65 10.43 -31.64 -1.75
C ALA A 65 11.57 -30.63 -1.91
N LEU A 66 11.22 -29.40 -2.34
CA LEU A 66 12.19 -28.31 -2.39
C LEU A 66 12.90 -28.32 -1.03
N PRO A 67 14.25 -28.35 -0.99
CA PRO A 67 14.95 -28.37 0.29
C PRO A 67 14.44 -27.21 1.14
N ASP A 68 14.14 -27.45 2.42
CA ASP A 68 13.53 -26.47 3.33
C ASP A 68 14.39 -25.20 3.37
N GLY A 69 14.00 -24.26 2.52
CA GLY A 69 14.95 -23.40 1.85
C GLY A 69 15.17 -22.12 2.61
N LYS A 70 16.09 -22.15 3.58
CA LYS A 70 16.73 -20.94 4.14
C LYS A 70 17.51 -20.09 3.12
N ALA A 71 17.38 -20.41 1.82
CA ALA A 71 17.95 -19.70 0.68
C ALA A 71 17.51 -18.23 0.55
N GLY A 72 16.57 -17.76 1.38
CA GLY A 72 16.28 -16.35 1.61
C GLY A 72 16.91 -15.78 2.90
N GLU A 73 16.79 -16.47 4.04
CA GLU A 73 17.23 -15.95 5.35
C GLU A 73 18.71 -15.60 5.41
N ASP A 74 19.58 -16.41 4.79
CA ASP A 74 21.04 -16.22 4.86
C ASP A 74 21.58 -15.14 3.89
N ARG A 75 20.74 -14.49 3.07
CA ARG A 75 21.21 -13.43 2.16
C ARG A 75 21.21 -12.07 2.83
N ALA A 76 22.36 -11.69 3.37
CA ALA A 76 22.61 -10.34 3.87
C ALA A 76 22.45 -9.28 2.75
N ILE A 77 21.62 -8.27 2.99
CA ILE A 77 21.32 -7.14 2.11
C ILE A 77 21.97 -5.88 2.71
N PRO A 78 22.80 -5.11 1.98
CA PRO A 78 23.31 -3.84 2.48
C PRO A 78 22.18 -2.90 2.85
N VAL A 79 22.16 -2.39 4.09
CA VAL A 79 21.04 -1.63 4.65
C VAL A 79 20.68 -0.40 3.81
N ASN A 80 21.66 0.21 3.14
CA ASN A 80 21.45 1.31 2.18
C ASN A 80 20.35 0.97 1.15
N ARG A 81 20.28 -0.27 0.67
CA ARG A 81 19.29 -0.74 -0.32
C ARG A 81 17.88 -0.87 0.27
N LEU A 82 17.78 -1.27 1.53
CA LEU A 82 16.53 -1.27 2.29
C LEU A 82 16.04 0.18 2.50
N LEU A 83 16.95 1.08 2.90
CA LEU A 83 16.63 2.49 3.10
C LEU A 83 16.25 3.19 1.78
N ASP A 84 16.86 2.83 0.65
CA ASP A 84 16.49 3.33 -0.68
C ASP A 84 15.04 3.00 -1.03
N ILE A 85 14.60 1.75 -0.78
CA ILE A 85 13.24 1.31 -1.06
C ILE A 85 12.24 2.09 -0.20
N VAL A 86 12.51 2.21 1.11
CA VAL A 86 11.66 2.95 2.05
C VAL A 86 11.61 4.45 1.72
N ALA A 87 12.73 5.06 1.34
CA ALA A 87 12.78 6.47 0.93
C ALA A 87 12.00 6.72 -0.37
N ASN A 88 12.02 5.78 -1.32
CA ASN A 88 11.21 5.87 -2.54
C ASN A 88 9.70 5.77 -2.26
N GLU A 89 9.28 4.86 -1.38
CA GLU A 89 7.89 4.76 -0.92
C GLU A 89 7.43 6.08 -0.27
N ASN A 90 8.23 6.60 0.66
CA ASN A 90 8.00 7.89 1.30
C ASN A 90 7.83 9.05 0.29
N ASN A 91 8.68 9.11 -0.73
CA ASN A 91 8.62 10.18 -1.73
C ASN A 91 7.31 10.11 -2.54
N ALA A 92 6.85 8.91 -2.89
CA ALA A 92 5.56 8.72 -3.56
C ALA A 92 4.36 9.08 -2.67
N VAL A 93 4.36 8.64 -1.40
CA VAL A 93 3.33 8.97 -0.41
C VAL A 93 3.25 10.48 -0.19
N ARG A 94 4.39 11.16 -0.02
CA ARG A 94 4.43 12.61 0.20
C ARG A 94 4.00 13.40 -1.02
N ALA A 95 4.37 12.96 -2.24
CA ALA A 95 3.88 13.57 -3.47
C ALA A 95 2.36 13.43 -3.58
N LEU A 96 1.81 12.23 -3.37
CA LEU A 96 0.37 11.96 -3.34
C LEU A 96 -0.35 12.83 -2.32
N TYR A 97 0.10 12.83 -1.05
CA TYR A 97 -0.54 13.61 0.02
C TYR A 97 -0.51 15.11 -0.28
N THR A 98 0.64 15.64 -0.69
CA THR A 98 0.82 17.08 -0.93
C THR A 98 0.01 17.56 -2.14
N GLN A 99 -0.08 16.76 -3.21
CA GLN A 99 -0.77 17.17 -4.43
C GLN A 99 -2.28 16.91 -4.34
N GLU A 100 -2.68 15.71 -3.91
CA GLU A 100 -4.07 15.25 -4.05
C GLU A 100 -4.90 15.29 -2.76
N ILE A 101 -4.26 15.34 -1.58
CA ILE A 101 -4.97 15.62 -0.33
C ILE A 101 -4.92 17.12 -0.01
N VAL A 102 -3.73 17.71 0.04
CA VAL A 102 -3.58 19.15 0.35
C VAL A 102 -3.98 20.02 -0.83
N GLY A 103 -3.26 19.94 -1.97
CA GLY A 103 -3.47 20.85 -3.10
C GLY A 103 -4.86 20.80 -3.75
N GLU A 104 -5.45 19.61 -3.93
CA GLU A 104 -6.85 19.49 -4.37
C GLU A 104 -7.86 19.72 -3.22
N GLY A 105 -7.48 19.46 -1.97
CA GLY A 105 -8.31 19.72 -0.80
C GLY A 105 -8.59 21.20 -0.58
N GLU A 106 -7.56 22.04 -0.67
CA GLU A 106 -7.69 23.50 -0.56
C GLU A 106 -8.67 24.06 -1.60
N LYS A 107 -8.60 23.57 -2.84
CA LYS A 107 -9.55 23.91 -3.92
C LYS A 107 -10.98 23.43 -3.64
N ALA A 108 -11.12 22.28 -2.98
CA ALA A 108 -12.40 21.75 -2.54
C ALA A 108 -12.97 22.44 -1.28
N GLY A 109 -12.18 23.30 -0.61
CA GLY A 109 -12.55 24.03 0.61
C GLY A 109 -12.08 23.37 1.92
N LEU A 110 -11.33 22.27 1.87
CA LEU A 110 -10.63 21.73 3.04
C LEU A 110 -9.55 22.71 3.50
N GLN A 111 -9.31 22.75 4.81
CA GLN A 111 -8.28 23.59 5.41
C GLN A 111 -7.11 22.71 5.90
N PHE A 112 -5.89 23.25 5.85
CA PHE A 112 -4.70 22.62 6.39
C PHE A 112 -3.95 23.63 7.28
N SER A 113 -3.40 23.18 8.40
CA SER A 113 -2.78 24.08 9.39
C SER A 113 -1.62 23.42 10.12
N GLU A 114 -0.73 24.26 10.68
CA GLU A 114 0.26 23.77 11.63
C GLU A 114 -0.38 23.35 12.96
N ASP A 115 -1.42 24.06 13.38
CA ASP A 115 -2.23 23.82 14.58
C ASP A 115 -3.29 22.72 14.38
N TRP A 116 -3.13 21.84 13.39
CA TRP A 116 -4.11 20.79 13.10
C TRP A 116 -4.29 19.77 14.24
N GLN A 117 -3.51 19.81 15.33
CA GLN A 117 -3.77 18.95 16.49
C GLN A 117 -4.69 19.61 17.52
N GLU A 118 -4.95 20.92 17.39
CA GLU A 118 -5.84 21.66 18.27
C GLU A 118 -7.32 21.33 17.97
N ALA A 119 -8.09 21.08 19.04
CA ALA A 119 -9.48 20.63 18.94
C ALA A 119 -10.43 21.70 18.37
N SER A 120 -10.05 22.98 18.44
CA SER A 120 -10.81 24.12 17.90
C SER A 120 -10.50 24.44 16.43
N VAL A 121 -9.54 23.74 15.81
CA VAL A 121 -9.09 24.02 14.44
C VAL A 121 -9.65 22.95 13.50
N GLU A 122 -10.56 23.30 12.60
CA GLU A 122 -11.11 22.36 11.59
C GLU A 122 -10.20 22.26 10.35
N ALA A 123 -8.99 21.75 10.56
CA ALA A 123 -7.98 21.57 9.52
C ALA A 123 -7.26 20.21 9.60
N GLY A 124 -6.71 19.77 8.46
CA GLY A 124 -5.79 18.64 8.34
C GLY A 124 -4.32 19.01 8.52
N PRO A 125 -3.41 18.02 8.63
CA PRO A 125 -1.99 18.26 8.73
C PRO A 125 -1.39 18.85 7.45
N LEU A 126 -0.51 19.84 7.59
CA LEU A 126 0.42 20.21 6.51
C LEU A 126 1.35 19.02 6.16
N PRO A 127 1.93 18.96 4.94
CA PRO A 127 2.72 17.80 4.49
C PRO A 127 3.86 17.35 5.42
N ALA A 128 4.57 18.31 6.04
CA ALA A 128 5.62 18.01 7.01
C ALA A 128 5.08 17.41 8.32
N LEU A 129 3.83 17.74 8.69
CA LEU A 129 3.18 17.25 9.91
C LEU A 129 2.55 15.87 9.70
N PHE A 130 2.02 15.59 8.51
CA PHE A 130 1.67 14.22 8.10
C PHE A 130 2.90 13.30 8.24
N LEU A 131 4.06 13.73 7.71
CA LEU A 131 5.30 12.96 7.83
C LEU A 131 5.77 12.81 9.30
N ARG A 132 5.55 13.84 10.13
CA ARG A 132 5.84 13.78 11.57
C ARG A 132 4.95 12.78 12.30
N GLU A 133 3.68 12.62 11.94
CA GLU A 133 2.85 11.55 12.50
C GLU A 133 3.30 10.16 12.05
N ALA A 134 3.81 10.01 10.81
CA ALA A 134 4.42 8.76 10.37
C ALA A 134 5.69 8.44 11.18
N SER A 135 6.55 9.43 11.45
CA SER A 135 7.71 9.28 12.37
C SER A 135 7.27 8.82 13.76
N ARG A 136 6.27 9.48 14.35
CA ARG A 136 5.69 9.14 15.66
C ARG A 136 5.05 7.75 15.70
N SER A 137 4.61 7.21 14.56
CA SER A 137 4.11 5.84 14.44
C SER A 137 5.27 4.83 14.37
N LEU A 138 6.33 5.13 13.60
CA LEU A 138 7.56 4.33 13.56
C LEU A 138 8.25 4.24 14.91
N GLU A 139 8.35 5.35 15.66
CA GLU A 139 8.92 5.40 17.02
C GLU A 139 8.20 4.48 18.03
N LYS A 140 6.96 4.07 17.74
CA LYS A 140 6.16 3.14 18.55
C LYS A 140 6.14 1.71 18.00
N ASN A 141 6.73 1.48 16.83
CA ASN A 141 6.78 0.18 16.18
C ASN A 141 7.88 -0.69 16.82
N ALA A 142 7.75 -2.02 16.73
CA ALA A 142 8.80 -2.95 17.15
C ALA A 142 9.96 -3.02 16.14
N THR A 143 9.68 -2.73 14.87
CA THR A 143 10.67 -2.62 13.79
C THR A 143 11.61 -1.44 14.06
N PRO A 144 12.94 -1.63 14.06
CA PRO A 144 13.91 -0.60 14.48
C PRO A 144 14.23 0.44 13.39
N LEU A 145 13.21 0.87 12.64
CA LEU A 145 13.29 1.93 11.63
C LEU A 145 12.99 3.29 12.27
N SER A 146 13.80 4.30 11.98
CA SER A 146 13.48 5.69 12.38
C SER A 146 13.56 6.64 11.19
N LEU A 147 12.78 7.71 11.27
CA LEU A 147 12.63 8.76 10.27
C LEU A 147 12.85 10.11 10.94
N PHE A 148 13.54 11.02 10.27
CA PHE A 148 13.65 12.42 10.69
C PHE A 148 13.59 13.34 9.46
N LEU A 149 12.76 14.39 9.53
CA LEU A 149 12.74 15.46 8.52
C LEU A 149 13.55 16.64 9.04
N GLY A 150 14.69 16.91 8.41
CA GLY A 150 15.59 18.00 8.79
C GLY A 150 15.77 19.04 7.69
N SER A 151 16.20 20.25 8.07
CA SER A 151 16.53 21.36 7.19
C SER A 151 17.67 22.21 7.78
N ASP A 152 18.38 22.97 6.93
CA ASP A 152 19.28 24.05 7.36
C ASP A 152 18.57 25.41 7.52
N PHE A 153 17.33 25.54 7.03
CA PHE A 153 16.42 26.67 7.29
C PHE A 153 15.07 26.19 7.85
N PRO A 154 15.03 25.45 8.98
CA PRO A 154 13.81 24.88 9.52
C PRO A 154 12.91 25.94 10.17
N ILE A 155 11.59 25.82 9.96
CA ILE A 155 10.59 26.60 10.70
C ILE A 155 10.59 26.20 12.19
N ALA A 156 10.51 24.90 12.46
CA ALA A 156 10.60 24.35 13.81
C ALA A 156 12.06 24.03 14.15
N SER A 157 12.64 24.69 15.15
CA SER A 157 14.06 24.55 15.51
C SER A 157 14.49 23.12 15.91
N SER A 158 13.54 22.26 16.26
CA SER A 158 13.75 20.81 16.44
C SER A 158 14.27 20.10 15.19
N ASN A 159 13.95 20.63 14.01
CA ASN A 159 14.26 20.05 12.70
C ASN A 159 15.58 20.58 12.13
N ALA A 160 16.37 21.32 12.91
CA ALA A 160 17.72 21.71 12.53
C ALA A 160 18.66 20.50 12.48
N PHE A 161 19.40 20.35 11.38
CA PHE A 161 20.47 19.34 11.29
C PHE A 161 21.54 19.53 12.37
N LYS A 162 22.09 18.43 12.88
CA LYS A 162 23.10 18.42 13.95
C LYS A 162 24.30 17.53 13.60
N GLY A 163 25.49 17.94 14.05
CA GLY A 163 26.72 17.16 13.89
C GLY A 163 26.99 16.78 12.43
N ILE A 164 27.24 15.49 12.19
CA ILE A 164 27.55 14.94 10.87
C ILE A 164 26.46 15.20 9.81
N GLN A 165 25.19 15.39 10.20
CA GLN A 165 24.10 15.69 9.27
C GLN A 165 24.34 16.99 8.49
N ILE A 166 25.01 17.98 9.09
CA ILE A 166 25.31 19.27 8.44
C ILE A 166 26.33 19.07 7.31
N GLU A 167 27.40 18.30 7.57
CA GLU A 167 28.40 17.94 6.57
C GLU A 167 27.78 17.13 5.43
N LYS A 168 26.95 16.14 5.78
CA LYS A 168 26.24 15.28 4.84
C LYS A 168 25.28 16.07 3.97
N PHE A 169 24.44 16.93 4.55
CA PHE A 169 23.52 17.77 3.79
C PHE A 169 24.24 18.77 2.86
N ASN A 170 25.39 19.30 3.27
CA ASN A 170 26.22 20.12 2.38
C ASN A 170 26.77 19.34 1.17
N ARG A 171 27.09 18.04 1.30
CA ARG A 171 27.38 17.18 0.14
C ARG A 171 26.14 16.89 -0.71
N ILE A 172 24.97 16.66 -0.11
CA ILE A 172 23.71 16.48 -0.87
C ILE A 172 23.42 17.70 -1.75
N LYS A 173 23.58 18.93 -1.22
CA LYS A 173 23.40 20.17 -2.00
C LYS A 173 24.41 20.33 -3.16
N GLN A 174 25.57 19.67 -3.10
CA GLN A 174 26.58 19.70 -4.17
C GLN A 174 26.39 18.60 -5.21
N THR A 175 25.95 17.41 -4.80
CA THR A 175 25.87 16.21 -5.65
C THR A 175 24.46 15.92 -6.16
N LEU A 176 23.44 16.48 -5.51
CA LEU A 176 22.01 16.17 -5.66
C LEU A 176 21.68 14.67 -5.45
N ARG A 177 22.52 13.95 -4.71
CA ARG A 177 22.40 12.52 -4.43
C ARG A 177 22.26 12.25 -2.93
N PRO A 178 21.67 11.10 -2.53
CA PRO A 178 21.64 10.69 -1.13
C PRO A 178 23.04 10.47 -0.56
N GLU A 179 23.19 10.68 0.75
CA GLU A 179 24.42 10.44 1.50
C GLU A 179 24.20 9.36 2.58
N TYR A 180 25.06 8.34 2.57
CA TYR A 180 25.04 7.22 3.51
C TYR A 180 26.19 7.37 4.52
N PHE A 181 25.97 6.96 5.78
CA PHE A 181 26.98 6.99 6.85
C PHE A 181 26.55 6.21 8.09
N TYR A 182 27.52 5.89 8.95
CA TYR A 182 27.26 5.45 10.31
C TYR A 182 27.30 6.65 11.28
N ALA A 183 26.18 6.92 11.95
CA ALA A 183 26.07 7.91 13.01
C ALA A 183 26.52 7.28 14.33
N ALA A 184 27.80 7.47 14.68
CA ALA A 184 28.46 6.76 15.78
C ALA A 184 27.98 7.17 17.19
N ASP A 185 27.45 8.38 17.32
CA ASP A 185 26.86 8.94 18.54
C ASP A 185 25.56 8.24 18.96
N ILE A 186 24.72 7.90 17.98
CA ILE A 186 23.44 7.18 18.17
C ILE A 186 23.50 5.70 17.75
N ARG A 187 24.64 5.25 17.22
CA ARG A 187 24.89 3.89 16.71
C ARG A 187 23.84 3.45 15.70
N ARG A 188 23.74 4.18 14.59
CA ARG A 188 22.78 3.89 13.50
C ARG A 188 23.42 4.04 12.13
N TYR A 189 23.17 3.08 11.25
CA TYR A 189 23.34 3.27 9.82
C TYR A 189 22.26 4.22 9.34
N THR A 190 22.68 5.26 8.62
CA THR A 190 21.87 6.43 8.32
C THR A 190 22.00 6.78 6.85
N ALA A 191 20.86 7.06 6.21
CA ALA A 191 20.78 7.55 4.84
C ALA A 191 19.96 8.84 4.80
N MET A 192 20.54 9.89 4.22
CA MET A 192 19.90 11.20 4.03
C MET A 192 19.55 11.39 2.56
N TYR A 193 18.28 11.66 2.26
CA TYR A 193 17.74 11.84 0.91
C TYR A 193 17.25 13.28 0.74
N PRO A 194 17.58 13.98 -0.35
CA PRO A 194 17.15 15.36 -0.57
C PRO A 194 15.63 15.48 -0.57
N ASP A 195 15.12 16.49 0.13
CA ASP A 195 13.72 16.87 0.15
C ASP A 195 13.51 18.17 -0.62
N TYR A 196 12.49 18.21 -1.47
CA TYR A 196 12.26 19.28 -2.43
C TYR A 196 10.87 19.91 -2.27
N ALA A 197 10.76 21.18 -2.65
CA ALA A 197 9.49 21.90 -2.75
C ALA A 197 8.62 21.34 -3.89
N VAL A 198 7.78 20.34 -3.59
CA VAL A 198 6.97 19.60 -4.60
C VAL A 198 5.61 20.25 -4.94
N SER A 199 5.21 21.34 -4.25
CA SER A 199 3.98 22.08 -4.54
C SER A 199 4.09 23.56 -4.16
N ALA A 200 3.15 24.37 -4.68
CA ALA A 200 3.04 25.79 -4.32
C ALA A 200 2.78 25.96 -2.81
N ALA A 201 1.87 25.17 -2.23
CA ALA A 201 1.59 25.20 -0.79
C ALA A 201 2.84 24.99 0.10
N CYS A 202 3.82 24.17 -0.33
CA CYS A 202 5.10 24.07 0.38
C CYS A 202 5.89 25.39 0.33
N VAL A 203 5.96 26.02 -0.85
CA VAL A 203 6.69 27.28 -1.09
C VAL A 203 6.04 28.44 -0.35
N ASP A 204 4.73 28.63 -0.56
CA ASP A 204 3.96 29.75 -0.05
C ASP A 204 3.95 29.74 1.48
N CYS A 205 3.66 28.59 2.10
CA CYS A 205 3.73 28.41 3.55
C CYS A 205 5.12 28.80 4.09
N HIS A 206 6.22 28.28 3.53
CA HIS A 206 7.56 28.61 4.00
C HIS A 206 7.94 30.09 3.75
N ASN A 207 7.49 30.68 2.64
CA ASN A 207 7.77 32.08 2.30
C ASN A 207 6.96 33.07 3.17
N GLU A 208 5.78 32.69 3.64
CA GLU A 208 4.91 33.56 4.47
C GLU A 208 5.11 33.32 5.98
N HIS A 209 5.33 32.08 6.43
CA HIS A 209 5.37 31.69 7.84
C HIS A 209 6.34 32.54 8.71
N PRO A 210 5.88 33.20 9.79
CA PRO A 210 6.67 34.20 10.53
C PRO A 210 8.05 33.71 11.03
N ASN A 211 8.14 32.46 11.51
CA ASN A 211 9.39 31.89 12.02
C ASN A 211 10.29 31.27 10.94
N SER A 212 9.93 31.33 9.65
CA SER A 212 10.73 30.73 8.58
C SER A 212 12.03 31.53 8.35
N PRO A 213 13.23 30.91 8.45
CA PRO A 213 14.50 31.61 8.28
C PRO A 213 14.82 32.03 6.83
N LYS A 214 14.15 31.44 5.83
CA LYS A 214 14.33 31.70 4.40
C LYS A 214 12.98 31.95 3.73
N LYS A 215 12.87 33.01 2.93
CA LYS A 215 11.59 33.54 2.39
C LYS A 215 11.53 33.67 0.86
N ASP A 216 12.54 33.15 0.19
CA ASP A 216 12.75 33.14 -1.25
C ASP A 216 12.89 31.69 -1.76
N TRP A 217 12.01 30.82 -1.27
CA TRP A 217 11.84 29.47 -1.81
C TRP A 217 11.10 29.50 -3.14
N HIS A 218 11.44 28.56 -4.01
CA HIS A 218 10.80 28.30 -5.29
C HIS A 218 10.42 26.81 -5.40
N LEU A 219 9.55 26.47 -6.36
CA LEU A 219 9.30 25.08 -6.69
C LEU A 219 10.60 24.37 -7.07
N GLN A 220 10.75 23.12 -6.64
CA GLN A 220 11.95 22.29 -6.82
C GLN A 220 13.20 22.75 -6.06
N ASP A 221 13.15 23.80 -5.23
CA ASP A 221 14.24 24.08 -4.28
C ASP A 221 14.39 22.93 -3.28
N MET A 222 15.63 22.61 -2.91
CA MET A 222 15.93 21.62 -1.86
C MET A 222 15.69 22.24 -0.48
N MET A 223 14.53 21.93 0.12
CA MET A 223 14.11 22.45 1.42
C MET A 223 14.80 21.77 2.62
N GLY A 224 15.32 20.56 2.43
CA GLY A 224 15.92 19.78 3.51
C GLY A 224 16.24 18.35 3.09
N ALA A 225 16.16 17.41 4.03
CA ALA A 225 16.34 16.00 3.76
C ALA A 225 15.47 15.12 4.68
N THR A 226 14.94 14.03 4.12
CA THR A 226 14.46 12.91 4.95
C THR A 226 15.65 12.03 5.32
N THR A 227 15.79 11.74 6.60
CA THR A 227 16.88 10.97 7.19
C THR A 227 16.31 9.69 7.74
N TRP A 228 16.72 8.55 7.19
CA TRP A 228 16.30 7.23 7.63
C TRP A 228 17.42 6.54 8.40
N LEU A 229 17.07 5.84 9.48
CA LEU A 229 18.02 5.22 10.40
C LEU A 229 17.63 3.76 10.68
N TYR A 230 18.65 2.90 10.75
CA TYR A 230 18.52 1.47 11.05
C TYR A 230 19.70 1.01 11.94
N PRO A 231 19.54 0.02 12.83
CA PRO A 231 20.59 -0.42 13.75
C PRO A 231 21.80 -1.06 13.05
N ASP A 232 21.56 -1.90 12.05
CA ASP A 232 22.56 -2.84 11.51
C ASP A 232 23.00 -2.50 10.08
N GLU A 233 24.21 -2.93 9.69
CA GLU A 233 24.80 -2.66 8.37
C GLU A 233 24.14 -3.47 7.26
N MET A 234 23.63 -4.64 7.63
CA MET A 234 22.99 -5.60 6.76
C MET A 234 21.63 -5.97 7.34
N ALA A 235 20.66 -6.22 6.47
CA ALA A 235 19.36 -6.77 6.81
C ALA A 235 19.12 -8.08 6.04
N THR A 236 18.34 -8.98 6.60
CA THR A 236 17.78 -10.15 5.89
C THR A 236 16.61 -9.72 4.99
N PRO A 237 16.19 -10.55 4.02
CA PRO A 237 14.99 -10.25 3.24
C PRO A 237 13.71 -10.21 4.10
N GLY A 238 13.68 -10.94 5.21
CA GLY A 238 12.59 -10.87 6.20
C GLY A 238 12.50 -9.48 6.82
N GLU A 239 13.60 -9.01 7.41
CA GLU A 239 13.69 -7.66 7.99
C GLU A 239 13.40 -6.55 6.98
N LEU A 240 13.79 -6.71 5.71
CA LEU A 240 13.43 -5.74 4.67
C LEU A 240 11.92 -5.67 4.44
N ILE A 241 11.24 -6.82 4.36
CA ILE A 241 9.78 -6.87 4.20
C ILE A 241 9.05 -6.35 5.44
N GLU A 242 9.51 -6.70 6.65
CA GLU A 242 8.99 -6.17 7.91
C GLU A 242 9.17 -4.65 7.98
N THR A 243 10.33 -4.14 7.56
CA THR A 243 10.64 -2.71 7.57
C THR A 243 9.80 -1.92 6.56
N LEU A 244 9.59 -2.47 5.37
CA LEU A 244 8.68 -1.91 4.37
C LEU A 244 7.22 -1.90 4.87
N ALA A 245 6.77 -2.98 5.51
CA ALA A 245 5.45 -3.06 6.10
C ALA A 245 5.25 -2.05 7.24
N ALA A 246 6.25 -1.88 8.12
CA ALA A 246 6.23 -0.88 9.19
C ALA A 246 6.16 0.56 8.65
N ALA A 247 6.91 0.88 7.59
CA ALA A 247 6.83 2.18 6.92
C ALA A 247 5.44 2.45 6.34
N ARG A 248 4.86 1.47 5.62
CA ARG A 248 3.52 1.58 5.04
C ARG A 248 2.43 1.73 6.09
N GLU A 249 2.49 0.96 7.18
CA GLU A 249 1.55 1.07 8.29
C GLU A 249 1.68 2.42 9.02
N ALA A 250 2.90 2.98 9.11
CA ALA A 250 3.12 4.31 9.66
C ALA A 250 2.48 5.41 8.78
N PHE A 251 2.58 5.33 7.45
CA PHE A 251 1.89 6.24 6.54
C PHE A 251 0.36 6.08 6.63
N LYS A 252 -0.15 4.85 6.70
CA LYS A 252 -1.57 4.58 6.90
C LYS A 252 -2.07 5.17 8.22
N THR A 253 -1.34 4.96 9.32
CA THR A 253 -1.64 5.49 10.65
C THR A 253 -1.66 7.02 10.65
N ALA A 254 -0.68 7.65 10.01
CA ALA A 254 -0.60 9.11 9.90
C ALA A 254 -1.81 9.69 9.14
N TYR A 255 -2.26 9.02 8.08
CA TYR A 255 -3.45 9.42 7.34
C TYR A 255 -4.74 9.14 8.12
N GLN A 256 -4.83 8.00 8.81
CA GLN A 256 -5.96 7.65 9.67
C GLN A 256 -6.15 8.67 10.80
N ALA A 257 -5.07 9.16 11.42
CA ALA A 257 -5.16 10.21 12.44
C ALA A 257 -5.79 11.52 11.92
N TYR A 258 -5.64 11.84 10.63
CA TYR A 258 -6.37 12.95 10.00
C TYR A 258 -7.85 12.60 9.79
N LEU A 259 -8.17 11.41 9.28
CA LEU A 259 -9.55 10.95 9.10
C LEU A 259 -10.34 10.88 10.43
N ASP A 260 -9.70 10.39 11.50
CA ASP A 260 -10.29 10.33 12.83
C ASP A 260 -10.64 11.74 13.33
N LYS A 261 -9.73 12.70 13.18
CA LYS A 261 -9.98 14.09 13.54
C LYS A 261 -11.08 14.73 12.70
N VAL A 262 -11.14 14.42 11.40
CA VAL A 262 -12.19 14.91 10.49
C VAL A 262 -13.60 14.58 11.02
N THR A 263 -13.78 13.47 11.74
CA THR A 263 -15.09 13.11 12.32
C THR A 263 -15.60 14.11 13.37
N THR A 264 -14.75 14.99 13.89
CA THR A 264 -15.12 16.00 14.90
C THR A 264 -15.44 17.38 14.31
N PHE A 265 -15.35 17.56 12.99
CA PHE A 265 -15.60 18.85 12.33
C PHE A 265 -17.11 19.15 12.30
N GLY A 266 -17.49 20.43 12.35
CA GLY A 266 -18.88 20.87 12.23
C GLY A 266 -19.49 20.59 10.85
N ASN A 267 -18.66 20.54 9.80
CA ASN A 267 -19.03 20.05 8.47
C ASN A 267 -17.96 19.08 7.95
N PRO A 268 -18.01 17.78 8.29
CA PRO A 268 -16.99 16.83 7.89
C PRO A 268 -17.10 16.47 6.40
N PRO A 269 -15.99 16.43 5.62
CA PRO A 269 -16.00 15.85 4.28
C PRO A 269 -16.44 14.38 4.31
N MET A 270 -17.05 13.93 3.23
CA MET A 270 -17.49 12.53 3.12
C MET A 270 -16.28 11.63 2.84
N ILE A 271 -16.00 10.72 3.76
CA ILE A 271 -14.93 9.73 3.66
C ILE A 271 -15.41 8.52 2.82
N GLY A 272 -14.63 8.07 1.84
CA GLY A 272 -14.98 6.90 1.01
C GLY A 272 -14.04 6.65 -0.17
N GLU A 273 -14.62 6.37 -1.35
CA GLU A 273 -13.88 6.07 -2.59
C GLU A 273 -13.45 7.32 -3.39
N LYS A 274 -13.92 8.51 -2.99
CA LYS A 274 -13.73 9.76 -3.72
C LYS A 274 -12.56 10.58 -3.18
N TRP A 275 -11.96 11.36 -4.07
CA TRP A 275 -10.81 12.21 -3.78
C TRP A 275 -11.23 13.69 -3.73
N PRO A 276 -10.42 14.59 -3.13
CA PRO A 276 -10.76 16.02 -3.07
C PRO A 276 -10.95 16.68 -4.46
N ARG A 277 -10.27 16.16 -5.49
CA ARG A 277 -10.50 16.55 -6.91
C ARG A 277 -11.94 16.31 -7.40
N ASP A 278 -12.70 15.45 -6.72
CA ASP A 278 -14.09 15.11 -7.03
C ASP A 278 -15.12 15.97 -6.24
N GLY A 279 -14.65 16.86 -5.35
CA GLY A 279 -15.46 17.69 -4.45
C GLY A 279 -15.05 17.57 -2.98
N TYR A 280 -15.95 17.91 -2.05
CA TYR A 280 -15.68 17.90 -0.59
C TYR A 280 -15.67 16.47 0.00
N TYR A 281 -14.64 15.71 -0.38
CA TYR A 281 -14.43 14.30 -0.09
C TYR A 281 -13.02 14.04 0.43
N LEU A 282 -12.85 12.94 1.16
CA LEU A 282 -11.54 12.35 1.45
C LEU A 282 -11.57 10.85 1.13
N PRO A 283 -10.51 10.27 0.55
CA PRO A 283 -10.42 8.83 0.42
C PRO A 283 -10.30 8.20 1.81
N SER A 284 -10.83 6.99 1.99
CA SER A 284 -10.54 6.16 3.18
C SER A 284 -9.05 5.82 3.25
N ALA A 285 -8.57 5.35 4.41
CA ALA A 285 -7.18 4.93 4.54
C ALA A 285 -6.82 3.76 3.61
N GLU A 286 -7.77 2.87 3.34
CA GLU A 286 -7.63 1.80 2.35
C GLU A 286 -7.49 2.34 0.93
N VAL A 287 -8.33 3.29 0.52
CA VAL A 287 -8.30 3.88 -0.83
C VAL A 287 -7.03 4.72 -1.03
N PHE A 288 -6.62 5.48 0.00
CA PHE A 288 -5.36 6.21 -0.01
C PHE A 288 -4.16 5.27 -0.17
N MET A 289 -4.09 4.19 0.62
CA MET A 289 -2.98 3.23 0.52
C MET A 289 -3.00 2.40 -0.77
N GLN A 290 -4.16 2.12 -1.36
CA GLN A 290 -4.24 1.49 -2.69
C GLN A 290 -3.64 2.38 -3.79
N GLU A 291 -3.85 3.70 -3.73
CA GLU A 291 -3.23 4.66 -4.65
C GLU A 291 -1.71 4.80 -4.40
N VAL A 292 -1.26 4.73 -3.14
CA VAL A 292 0.17 4.59 -2.81
C VAL A 292 0.74 3.33 -3.47
N ASP A 293 0.12 2.17 -3.24
CA ASP A 293 0.53 0.89 -3.80
C ASP A 293 0.66 0.94 -5.32
N ALA A 294 -0.34 1.52 -6.01
CA ALA A 294 -0.33 1.68 -7.46
C ALA A 294 0.87 2.52 -7.96
N ARG A 295 1.29 3.54 -7.21
CA ARG A 295 2.43 4.42 -7.56
C ARG A 295 3.79 3.77 -7.29
N VAL A 296 3.92 3.01 -6.21
CA VAL A 296 5.21 2.44 -5.77
C VAL A 296 5.49 1.06 -6.34
N ALA A 297 4.47 0.27 -6.69
CA ALA A 297 4.59 -1.16 -7.01
C ALA A 297 5.74 -1.49 -7.98
N GLY A 298 5.88 -0.74 -9.08
CA GLY A 298 6.95 -0.97 -10.06
C GLY A 298 8.36 -0.69 -9.52
N ALA A 299 8.53 0.40 -8.76
CA ALA A 299 9.81 0.79 -8.18
C ALA A 299 10.22 -0.15 -7.04
N THR A 300 9.27 -0.45 -6.14
CA THR A 300 9.47 -1.33 -4.98
C THR A 300 9.74 -2.77 -5.41
N LEU A 301 8.95 -3.32 -6.35
CA LEU A 301 9.23 -4.65 -6.91
C LEU A 301 10.58 -4.68 -7.65
N GLY A 302 10.91 -3.63 -8.40
CA GLY A 302 12.23 -3.50 -9.04
C GLY A 302 13.38 -3.49 -8.04
N GLY A 303 13.24 -2.79 -6.90
CA GLY A 303 14.20 -2.79 -5.80
C GLY A 303 14.36 -4.18 -5.17
N LEU A 304 13.25 -4.83 -4.80
CA LEU A 304 13.21 -6.19 -4.27
C LEU A 304 13.86 -7.21 -5.22
N MET A 305 13.61 -7.09 -6.53
CA MET A 305 14.20 -7.97 -7.55
C MET A 305 15.70 -7.73 -7.77
N GLN A 306 16.21 -6.51 -7.57
CA GLN A 306 17.66 -6.27 -7.60
C GLN A 306 18.35 -6.83 -6.35
N VAL A 307 17.67 -6.80 -5.20
CA VAL A 307 18.14 -7.42 -3.94
C VAL A 307 18.13 -8.96 -4.03
N SER A 308 17.25 -9.56 -4.84
CA SER A 308 17.22 -11.00 -5.06
C SER A 308 18.18 -11.52 -6.14
N GLN A 309 19.01 -10.66 -6.75
CA GLN A 309 20.11 -11.08 -7.62
C GLN A 309 21.39 -11.31 -6.81
N PRO A 310 22.23 -12.31 -7.16
CA PRO A 310 23.57 -12.42 -6.61
C PRO A 310 24.38 -11.17 -6.97
N LEU A 311 25.26 -10.72 -6.07
CA LEU A 311 26.31 -9.76 -6.42
C LEU A 311 27.17 -10.37 -7.53
N MET A 312 26.93 -9.95 -8.79
CA MET A 312 27.88 -10.25 -9.85
C MET A 312 29.18 -9.55 -9.49
N HIS A 313 30.25 -10.35 -9.36
CA HIS A 313 31.59 -9.82 -9.20
C HIS A 313 31.86 -8.89 -10.39
N SER A 314 32.09 -7.60 -10.13
CA SER A 314 32.71 -6.76 -11.16
C SER A 314 34.05 -7.42 -11.49
N PRO A 315 34.40 -7.65 -12.77
CA PRO A 315 35.76 -8.06 -13.09
C PRO A 315 36.70 -7.00 -12.50
N GLU A 316 37.71 -7.48 -11.79
CA GLU A 316 38.74 -6.61 -11.21
C GLU A 316 39.45 -5.86 -12.35
N ASP A 317 39.79 -4.60 -12.09
CA ASP A 317 40.64 -3.81 -12.97
C ASP A 317 42.06 -4.39 -12.88
N ASP A 318 42.34 -5.38 -13.74
CA ASP A 318 43.62 -6.08 -13.84
C ASP A 318 44.76 -5.07 -14.05
N GLY A 319 45.37 -4.68 -12.93
CA GLY A 319 46.31 -3.57 -12.87
C GLY A 319 47.46 -3.69 -13.87
N LYS A 320 47.46 -2.81 -14.87
CA LYS A 320 48.63 -2.55 -15.71
C LYS A 320 49.38 -1.32 -15.19
N PRO A 321 50.66 -1.45 -14.81
CA PRO A 321 51.48 -0.29 -14.50
C PRO A 321 51.79 0.54 -15.75
N LEU A 322 52.18 1.79 -15.52
CA LEU A 322 52.66 2.78 -16.49
C LEU A 322 53.88 2.31 -17.29
#